data_AF-A0AAU4NXG6-F1
#
_entry.id   AF-A0AAU4NXG6-F1
#
_cell.length_a   1.000
_cell.length_b   1.000
_cell.length_c   1.000
_cell.angle_alpha   90.00
_cell.angle_beta   90.00
_cell.angle_gamma   90.00
#
_symmetry.space_group_name_H-M   'P 1'
#
loop_
_entity.id
_entity.type
_entity.pdbx_description
1 polymer ?
#
loop_
_entity_poly.entity_id
_entity_poly.type
_entity_poly.pdbx_seq_one_letter_code
_entity_poly.pdbx_strand_id
1 'polypeptide(L)'
;MLTAALYGIGTALPLVIGAVIGLRWTLPKRVLAGLMAFGAGTMIAAVSSELFEPAFRQAGILVAGAALFLGAGVYVVASHLIENKLGPAAIGWALMLGTILDGVPENTALGVSLTSGGGLVLLVAVAVGNVPEAVGGASLMRDRHDFSAARAMTLWTATAVVLVVVTVLGHQLSDAVPEVGISTVQAFAGGATLAVLADSLMPEAYKDGGWWVGMSTALGFLVAFALGG
;
A
#
# COMPACT_ATOMS: atom_id res chain seq x y z
N MET A 1 16.50 -1.32 -17.50
CA MET A 1 16.97 -2.06 -16.30
C MET A 1 17.40 -1.15 -15.15
N LEU A 2 18.44 -0.30 -15.28
CA LEU A 2 18.88 0.58 -14.19
C LEU A 2 17.78 1.56 -13.75
N THR A 3 17.07 2.18 -14.69
CA THR A 3 15.94 3.09 -14.39
C THR A 3 14.84 2.38 -13.59
N ALA A 4 14.41 1.19 -14.02
CA ALA A 4 13.40 0.42 -13.29
C ALA A 4 13.85 0.02 -11.87
N ALA A 5 15.12 -0.31 -11.70
CA ALA A 5 15.67 -0.57 -10.37
C ALA A 5 15.65 0.70 -9.49
N LEU A 6 16.04 1.87 -10.03
CA LEU A 6 16.00 3.13 -9.29
C LEU A 6 14.58 3.53 -8.90
N TYR A 7 13.61 3.34 -9.79
CA TYR A 7 12.21 3.64 -9.51
C TYR A 7 11.61 2.66 -8.50
N GLY A 8 11.89 1.37 -8.63
CA GLY A 8 11.48 0.37 -7.63
C GLY A 8 12.14 0.61 -6.27
N ILE A 9 13.40 1.06 -6.22
CA ILE A 9 14.04 1.49 -4.97
C ILE A 9 13.33 2.74 -4.42
N GLY A 10 12.91 3.66 -5.28
CA GLY A 10 12.19 4.86 -4.88
C GLY A 10 10.84 4.58 -4.21
N THR A 11 10.12 3.55 -4.64
CA THR A 11 8.85 3.11 -4.00
C THR A 11 9.08 2.26 -2.76
N ALA A 12 10.15 1.47 -2.73
CA ALA A 12 10.46 0.53 -1.65
C ALA A 12 11.21 1.15 -0.46
N LEU A 13 12.03 2.18 -0.69
CA LEU A 13 12.76 2.90 0.36
C LEU A 13 11.83 3.52 1.43
N PRO A 14 10.70 4.16 1.06
CA PRO A 14 9.64 4.56 1.99
C PRO A 14 9.20 3.48 2.98
N LEU A 15 9.06 2.23 2.53
CA LEU A 15 8.70 1.10 3.40
C LEU A 15 9.78 0.82 4.43
N VAL A 16 11.04 0.78 4.00
CA VAL A 16 12.18 0.52 4.90
C VAL A 16 12.34 1.66 5.89
N ILE A 17 12.25 2.91 5.44
CA ILE A 17 12.34 4.10 6.31
C ILE A 17 11.18 4.10 7.31
N GLY A 18 9.95 3.88 6.85
CA GLY A 18 8.78 3.81 7.72
C GLY A 18 8.89 2.71 8.75
N ALA A 19 9.36 1.52 8.35
CA ALA A 19 9.61 0.41 9.26
C ALA A 19 10.68 0.74 10.31
N VAL A 20 11.80 1.35 9.91
CA VAL A 20 12.82 1.84 10.86
C VAL A 20 12.20 2.81 11.85
N ILE A 21 11.36 3.73 11.36
CA ILE A 21 10.73 4.72 12.21
C ILE A 21 9.81 4.06 13.24
N GLY A 22 8.90 3.18 12.80
CA GLY A 22 7.96 2.46 13.66
C GLY A 22 8.63 1.52 14.67
N LEU A 23 9.78 0.95 14.31
CA LEU A 23 10.54 0.04 15.18
C LEU A 23 11.47 0.76 16.17
N ARG A 24 12.02 1.93 15.83
CA ARG A 24 12.98 2.64 16.70
C ARG A 24 12.34 3.69 17.59
N TRP A 25 11.30 4.38 17.11
CA TRP A 25 10.66 5.46 17.86
C TRP A 25 9.24 5.11 18.24
N THR A 26 8.94 5.24 19.53
CA THR A 26 7.58 5.19 20.06
C THR A 26 6.90 6.54 19.79
N LEU A 27 6.24 6.65 18.64
CA LEU A 27 5.46 7.84 18.32
C LEU A 27 4.29 7.98 19.29
N PRO A 28 3.92 9.21 19.70
CA PRO A 28 2.69 9.42 20.45
C PRO A 28 1.49 8.87 19.67
N LYS A 29 0.60 8.14 20.34
CA LYS A 29 -0.60 7.51 19.74
C LYS A 29 -1.36 8.42 18.77
N ARG A 30 -1.52 9.69 19.14
CA ARG A 30 -2.15 10.71 18.29
C ARG A 30 -1.39 10.96 16.99
N VAL A 31 -0.06 11.09 17.05
CA VAL A 31 0.77 11.31 15.86
C VAL A 31 0.71 10.10 14.93
N LEU A 32 0.82 8.89 15.48
CA LEU A 32 0.69 7.66 14.70
C LEU A 32 -0.67 7.55 14.02
N ALA A 33 -1.75 7.81 14.76
CA ALA A 33 -3.11 7.86 14.23
C ALA A 33 -3.27 8.89 13.12
N GLY A 34 -2.67 10.08 13.26
CA GLY A 34 -2.65 11.08 12.19
C GLY A 34 -1.96 10.63 10.93
N LEU A 35 -0.79 9.97 11.07
CA LEU A 35 -0.06 9.42 9.93
C LEU A 35 -0.88 8.34 9.23
N MET A 36 -1.45 7.39 9.97
CA MET A 36 -2.33 6.36 9.39
C MET A 36 -3.57 6.96 8.73
N ALA A 37 -4.17 7.98 9.34
CA ALA A 37 -5.32 8.69 8.77
C ALA A 37 -4.96 9.43 7.47
N PHE A 38 -3.79 10.06 7.43
CA PHE A 38 -3.25 10.69 6.24
C PHE A 38 -3.03 9.65 5.14
N GLY A 39 -2.39 8.51 5.46
CA GLY A 39 -2.23 7.38 4.55
C GLY A 39 -3.57 6.84 4.03
N ALA A 40 -4.58 6.76 4.89
CA ALA A 40 -5.92 6.36 4.45
C ALA A 40 -6.48 7.32 3.39
N GLY A 41 -6.29 8.62 3.57
CA GLY A 41 -6.67 9.64 2.59
C GLY A 41 -5.96 9.48 1.26
N THR A 42 -4.64 9.26 1.29
CA THR A 42 -3.83 9.10 0.07
C THR A 42 -4.25 7.87 -0.71
N MET A 43 -4.53 6.76 -0.02
CA MET A 43 -4.98 5.51 -0.63
C MET A 43 -6.38 5.62 -1.24
N ILE A 44 -7.33 6.36 -0.63
CA ILE A 44 -8.65 6.60 -1.24
C ILE A 44 -8.51 7.29 -2.60
N ALA A 45 -7.63 8.29 -2.69
CA ALA A 45 -7.36 8.98 -3.95
C ALA A 45 -6.77 8.00 -4.97
N ALA A 46 -5.69 7.29 -4.61
CA ALA A 46 -5.00 6.33 -5.48
C ALA A 46 -5.93 5.21 -5.98
N VAL A 47 -6.74 4.61 -5.10
CA VAL A 47 -7.74 3.61 -5.47
C VAL A 47 -8.69 4.13 -6.55
N SER A 48 -9.12 5.38 -6.41
CA SER A 48 -10.11 5.97 -7.31
C SER A 48 -9.51 6.30 -8.67
N SER A 49 -8.42 7.08 -8.70
CA SER A 49 -7.86 7.65 -9.93
C SER A 49 -6.81 6.77 -10.61
N GLU A 50 -6.01 6.02 -9.84
CA GLU A 50 -4.84 5.31 -10.35
C GLU A 50 -5.07 3.79 -10.47
N LEU A 51 -5.98 3.23 -9.67
CA LEU A 51 -6.24 1.79 -9.65
C LEU A 51 -7.54 1.40 -10.36
N PHE A 52 -8.67 1.95 -9.93
CA PHE A 52 -9.98 1.52 -10.43
C PHE A 52 -10.39 2.23 -11.72
N GLU A 53 -10.20 3.55 -11.84
CA GLU A 53 -10.60 4.30 -13.03
C GLU A 53 -9.95 3.79 -14.33
N PRO A 54 -8.63 3.51 -14.40
CA PRO A 54 -8.01 2.97 -15.61
C PRO A 54 -8.62 1.61 -16.00
N ALA A 55 -8.87 0.75 -15.03
CA ALA A 55 -9.50 -0.55 -15.23
C ALA A 55 -10.94 -0.43 -15.72
N PHE A 56 -11.70 0.49 -15.14
CA PHE A 56 -13.06 0.77 -15.55
C PHE A 56 -13.12 1.27 -17.00
N ARG A 57 -12.21 2.17 -17.38
CA ARG A 57 -12.13 2.72 -18.74
C ARG A 57 -11.66 1.69 -19.79
N GLN A 58 -10.71 0.84 -19.44
CA GLN A 58 -10.09 -0.11 -20.38
C GLN A 58 -10.81 -1.47 -20.45
N ALA A 59 -11.19 -2.03 -19.29
CA ALA A 59 -11.75 -3.38 -19.17
C ALA A 59 -13.28 -3.39 -18.94
N GLY A 60 -13.87 -2.24 -18.62
CA GLY A 60 -15.29 -2.09 -18.32
C GLY A 60 -15.67 -2.50 -16.90
N ILE A 61 -16.89 -2.14 -16.50
CA ILE A 61 -17.38 -2.31 -15.12
C ILE A 61 -17.38 -3.75 -14.61
N LEU A 62 -17.65 -4.73 -15.48
CA LEU A 62 -17.75 -6.12 -15.05
C LEU A 62 -16.38 -6.69 -14.69
N VAL A 63 -15.37 -6.47 -15.53
CA VAL A 63 -14.01 -6.98 -15.30
C VAL A 63 -13.35 -6.21 -14.17
N ALA A 64 -13.40 -4.88 -14.19
CA ALA A 64 -12.85 -4.04 -13.13
C ALA A 64 -13.53 -4.31 -11.78
N GLY A 65 -14.86 -4.42 -11.76
CA GLY A 65 -15.63 -4.74 -10.56
C GLY A 65 -15.31 -6.13 -10.03
N ALA A 66 -15.24 -7.15 -10.89
CA ALA A 66 -14.88 -8.51 -10.47
C ALA A 66 -13.46 -8.58 -9.90
N ALA A 67 -12.49 -7.92 -10.54
CA ALA A 67 -11.12 -7.84 -10.05
C ALA A 67 -11.04 -7.13 -8.68
N LEU A 68 -11.75 -6.01 -8.53
CA LEU A 68 -11.86 -5.27 -7.27
C LEU A 68 -12.43 -6.14 -6.14
N PHE A 69 -13.57 -6.80 -6.36
CA PHE A 69 -14.15 -7.69 -5.35
C PHE A 69 -13.27 -8.90 -5.06
N LEU A 70 -12.54 -9.42 -6.05
CA LEU A 70 -11.59 -10.51 -5.86
C LEU A 70 -10.42 -10.07 -4.96
N GLY A 71 -9.86 -8.87 -5.20
CA GLY A 71 -8.79 -8.30 -4.39
C GLY A 71 -9.21 -8.05 -2.94
N ALA A 72 -10.38 -7.43 -2.77
CA ALA A 72 -10.97 -7.23 -1.45
C ALA A 72 -11.20 -8.59 -0.74
N GLY A 73 -11.77 -9.57 -1.45
CA GLY A 73 -12.03 -10.91 -0.90
C GLY A 73 -10.75 -11.64 -0.49
N VAL A 74 -9.69 -11.58 -1.30
CA VAL A 74 -8.38 -12.17 -0.96
C VAL A 74 -7.82 -11.53 0.30
N TYR A 75 -7.85 -10.20 0.40
CA TYR A 75 -7.39 -9.50 1.61
C TYR A 75 -8.23 -9.89 2.82
N VAL A 76 -9.56 -9.77 2.76
CA VAL A 76 -10.46 -10.05 3.89
C VAL A 76 -10.29 -11.48 4.38
N VAL A 77 -10.24 -12.47 3.49
CA VAL A 77 -10.04 -13.87 3.88
C VAL A 77 -8.68 -14.07 4.53
N ALA A 78 -7.61 -13.53 3.93
CA ALA A 78 -6.26 -13.66 4.49
C ALA A 78 -6.12 -12.93 5.83
N SER A 79 -6.65 -11.72 5.96
CA SER A 79 -6.69 -10.96 7.22
C SER A 79 -7.46 -11.72 8.29
N HIS A 80 -8.65 -12.23 7.96
CA HIS A 80 -9.46 -13.02 8.88
C HIS A 80 -8.74 -14.30 9.37
N LEU A 81 -8.01 -14.98 8.49
CA LEU A 81 -7.18 -16.13 8.87
C LEU A 81 -6.02 -15.74 9.80
N ILE A 82 -5.43 -14.56 9.61
CA ILE A 82 -4.37 -14.02 10.48
C ILE A 82 -4.96 -13.63 11.84
N GLU A 83 -6.11 -12.96 11.87
CA GLU A 83 -6.85 -12.57 13.07
C GLU A 83 -7.24 -13.78 13.92
N ASN A 84 -7.77 -14.84 13.31
CA ASN A 84 -8.13 -16.06 14.02
C ASN A 84 -6.94 -16.74 14.70
N LYS A 85 -5.72 -16.57 14.16
CA LYS A 85 -4.49 -17.16 14.72
C LYS A 85 -3.76 -16.26 15.70
N LEU A 86 -3.79 -14.95 15.49
CA LEU A 86 -2.95 -13.98 16.20
C LEU A 86 -3.75 -13.01 17.10
N GLY A 87 -5.07 -13.00 17.02
CA GLY A 87 -5.94 -12.14 17.82
C GLY A 87 -5.61 -10.65 17.65
N PRO A 88 -5.57 -9.85 18.74
CA PRO A 88 -5.26 -8.41 18.69
C PRO A 88 -3.92 -8.08 18.03
N ALA A 89 -3.02 -9.06 18.00
CA ALA A 89 -1.70 -8.89 17.46
C ALA A 89 -1.75 -8.80 15.92
N ALA A 90 -2.83 -9.26 15.26
CA ALA A 90 -2.96 -9.40 13.81
C ALA A 90 -2.81 -8.09 13.01
N ILE A 91 -3.15 -6.95 13.58
CA ILE A 91 -3.24 -5.66 12.85
C ILE A 91 -1.93 -5.31 12.13
N GLY A 92 -0.77 -5.46 12.79
CA GLY A 92 0.52 -5.21 12.14
C GLY A 92 0.81 -6.14 10.95
N TRP A 93 0.32 -7.39 11.00
CA TRP A 93 0.44 -8.35 9.89
C TRP A 93 -0.58 -8.07 8.79
N ALA A 94 -1.79 -7.64 9.14
CA ALA A 94 -2.82 -7.26 8.20
C ALA A 94 -2.38 -6.04 7.37
N LEU A 95 -1.71 -5.06 7.98
CA LEU A 95 -1.11 -3.94 7.26
C LEU A 95 0.00 -4.40 6.31
N MET A 96 0.93 -5.26 6.76
CA MET A 96 1.98 -5.78 5.88
C MET A 96 1.43 -6.62 4.72
N LEU A 97 0.39 -7.41 4.98
CA LEU A 97 -0.32 -8.14 3.93
C LEU A 97 -0.96 -7.17 2.92
N GLY A 98 -1.56 -6.08 3.42
CA GLY A 98 -2.07 -4.97 2.61
C GLY A 98 -1.02 -4.47 1.64
N THR A 99 0.11 -4.02 2.18
CA THR A 99 1.27 -3.51 1.42
C THR A 99 1.80 -4.49 0.35
N ILE A 100 1.66 -5.80 0.56
CA ILE A 100 2.05 -6.80 -0.44
C ILE A 100 0.98 -6.91 -1.54
N LEU A 101 -0.29 -6.96 -1.15
CA LEU A 101 -1.41 -7.16 -2.07
C LEU A 101 -1.68 -5.95 -2.96
N ASP A 102 -1.41 -4.73 -2.48
CA ASP A 102 -1.48 -3.51 -3.29
C ASP A 102 -0.13 -3.19 -3.96
N GLY A 103 0.97 -3.35 -3.24
CA GLY A 103 2.30 -3.01 -3.71
C GLY A 103 2.71 -3.83 -4.92
N VAL A 104 2.36 -5.12 -5.00
CA VAL A 104 2.70 -5.93 -6.18
C VAL A 104 2.05 -5.39 -7.46
N PRO A 105 0.73 -5.17 -7.53
CA PRO A 105 0.09 -4.51 -8.66
C PRO A 105 0.63 -3.10 -8.97
N GLU A 106 0.80 -2.24 -7.96
CA GLU A 106 1.28 -0.86 -8.16
C GLU A 106 2.69 -0.82 -8.74
N ASN A 107 3.61 -1.62 -8.18
CA ASN A 107 4.98 -1.71 -8.66
C ASN A 107 5.06 -2.36 -10.04
N THR A 108 4.13 -3.27 -10.38
CA THR A 108 4.01 -3.81 -11.74
C THR A 108 3.61 -2.72 -12.72
N ALA A 109 2.58 -1.93 -12.40
CA ALA A 109 2.11 -0.82 -13.23
C ALA A 109 3.20 0.27 -13.39
N LEU A 110 3.94 0.56 -12.32
CA LEU A 110 5.10 1.45 -12.38
C LEU A 110 6.18 0.89 -13.31
N GLY A 111 6.51 -0.40 -13.19
CA GLY A 111 7.47 -1.06 -14.08
C GLY A 111 7.12 -0.92 -15.56
N VAL A 112 5.86 -1.16 -15.90
CA VAL A 112 5.38 -1.05 -17.29
C VAL A 112 5.34 0.40 -17.78
N SER A 113 4.87 1.35 -16.96
CA SER A 113 4.75 2.76 -17.34
C SER A 113 6.09 3.50 -17.53
N LEU A 114 7.21 2.90 -17.12
CA LEU A 114 8.54 3.47 -17.34
C LEU A 114 8.94 3.54 -18.81
N THR A 115 8.35 2.74 -19.69
CA THR A 115 8.61 2.81 -21.15
C THR A 115 7.94 4.02 -21.80
N SER A 116 6.85 4.54 -21.22
CA SER A 116 6.10 5.70 -21.71
C SER A 116 6.48 7.03 -21.04
N GLY A 117 7.48 7.03 -20.14
CA GLY A 117 8.02 8.24 -19.51
C GLY A 117 7.21 8.82 -18.35
N GLY A 118 6.13 8.14 -17.92
CA GLY A 118 5.15 8.64 -16.94
C GLY A 118 5.34 8.20 -15.47
N GLY A 119 6.44 7.51 -15.13
CA GLY A 119 6.55 6.81 -13.85
C GLY A 119 6.76 7.67 -12.59
N LEU A 120 7.13 8.96 -12.72
CA LEU A 120 7.52 9.77 -11.55
C LEU A 120 6.33 10.09 -10.64
N VAL A 121 5.16 10.38 -11.23
CA VAL A 121 3.93 10.69 -10.49
C VAL A 121 3.49 9.48 -9.67
N LEU A 122 3.37 8.32 -10.32
CA LEU A 122 3.02 7.06 -9.66
C LEU A 122 4.05 6.68 -8.59
N LEU A 123 5.34 6.86 -8.84
CA LEU A 123 6.38 6.62 -7.82
C LEU A 123 6.15 7.47 -6.57
N VAL A 124 5.86 8.76 -6.74
CA VAL A 124 5.63 9.67 -5.61
C VAL A 124 4.34 9.29 -4.87
N ALA A 125 3.26 8.98 -5.59
CA ALA A 125 2.00 8.54 -4.98
C ALA A 125 2.19 7.28 -4.12
N VAL A 126 2.81 6.24 -4.69
CA VAL A 126 3.13 4.98 -4.00
C VAL A 126 4.05 5.24 -2.80
N ALA A 127 5.09 6.06 -2.97
CA ALA A 127 6.02 6.39 -1.90
C ALA A 127 5.34 7.08 -0.71
N VAL A 128 4.41 8.00 -0.99
CA VAL A 128 3.68 8.75 0.04
C VAL A 128 2.73 7.82 0.82
N GLY A 129 2.05 6.88 0.16
CA GLY A 129 1.17 5.90 0.80
C GLY A 129 1.94 4.87 1.65
N ASN A 130 3.10 4.42 1.17
CA ASN A 130 3.92 3.39 1.82
C ASN A 130 4.48 3.82 3.19
N VAL A 131 4.77 5.11 3.41
CA VAL A 131 5.36 5.56 4.69
C VAL A 131 4.39 5.36 5.86
N PRO A 132 3.15 5.89 5.85
CA PRO A 132 2.16 5.64 6.89
C PRO A 132 1.96 4.16 7.23
N GLU A 133 1.84 3.30 6.22
CA GLU A 133 1.60 1.88 6.42
C GLU A 133 2.79 1.20 7.10
N ALA A 134 4.00 1.47 6.64
CA ALA A 134 5.19 0.88 7.22
C ALA A 134 5.45 1.36 8.65
N VAL A 135 5.19 2.65 8.94
CA VAL A 135 5.27 3.17 10.31
C VAL A 135 4.21 2.52 11.20
N GLY A 136 2.96 2.47 10.74
CA GLY A 136 1.82 1.86 11.43
C GLY A 136 2.06 0.38 11.71
N GLY A 137 2.26 -0.41 10.67
CA GLY A 137 2.45 -1.85 10.77
C GLY A 137 3.69 -2.22 11.59
N ALA A 138 4.81 -1.54 11.40
CA ALA A 138 6.03 -1.85 12.16
C ALA A 138 5.94 -1.43 13.63
N SER A 139 5.30 -0.30 13.94
CA SER A 139 5.06 0.12 15.34
C SER A 139 4.14 -0.86 16.08
N LEU A 140 3.08 -1.34 15.42
CA LEU A 140 2.19 -2.37 15.97
C LEU A 140 2.88 -3.73 16.12
N MET A 141 3.81 -4.07 15.23
CA MET A 141 4.64 -5.28 15.38
C MET A 141 5.61 -5.18 16.57
N ARG A 142 6.15 -4.00 16.85
CA ARG A 142 7.07 -3.75 17.99
C ARG A 142 6.39 -3.92 19.34
N ASP A 143 5.11 -3.54 19.44
CA ASP A 143 4.37 -3.62 20.71
C ASP A 143 4.02 -5.07 21.13
N ARG A 144 4.42 -6.06 20.33
CA ARG A 144 4.33 -7.49 20.67
C ARG A 144 5.56 -7.96 21.44
N HIS A 145 5.37 -8.38 22.69
CA HIS A 145 6.46 -8.86 23.57
C HIS A 145 7.31 -10.01 22.98
N ASP A 146 6.71 -10.89 22.19
CA ASP A 146 7.39 -12.09 21.64
C ASP A 146 7.96 -11.89 20.23
N PHE A 147 7.88 -10.67 19.69
CA PHE A 147 8.30 -10.37 18.33
C PHE A 147 9.48 -9.40 18.31
N SER A 148 10.64 -9.88 17.86
CA SER A 148 11.84 -9.06 17.85
C SER A 148 11.78 -8.00 16.73
N ALA A 149 12.27 -6.79 17.04
CA ALA A 149 12.38 -5.72 16.05
C ALA A 149 13.23 -6.12 14.83
N ALA A 150 14.22 -7.00 15.02
CA ALA A 150 15.01 -7.56 13.92
C ALA A 150 14.13 -8.39 12.96
N ARG A 151 13.24 -9.25 13.47
CA ARG A 151 12.32 -10.03 12.62
C ARG A 151 11.36 -9.12 11.85
N ALA A 152 10.79 -8.12 12.51
CA ALA A 152 9.94 -7.14 11.85
C ALA A 152 10.70 -6.41 10.72
N MET A 153 11.92 -5.94 11.01
CA MET A 153 12.77 -5.26 10.03
C MET A 153 13.10 -6.16 8.83
N THR A 154 13.43 -7.44 9.06
CA THR A 154 13.65 -8.42 7.99
C THR A 154 12.43 -8.58 7.10
N LEU A 155 11.22 -8.65 7.65
CA LEU A 155 10.00 -8.81 6.87
C LEU A 155 9.68 -7.57 6.02
N TRP A 156 9.80 -6.36 6.59
CA TRP A 156 9.62 -5.12 5.83
C TRP A 156 10.67 -4.95 4.74
N THR A 157 11.92 -5.32 5.02
CA THR A 157 13.00 -5.27 4.02
C THR A 157 12.80 -6.32 2.92
N ALA A 158 12.36 -7.54 3.28
CA ALA A 158 12.05 -8.58 2.31
C ALA A 158 10.89 -8.14 1.39
N THR A 159 9.84 -7.53 1.97
CA THR A 159 8.72 -6.95 1.22
C THR A 159 9.22 -5.88 0.24
N ALA A 160 10.02 -4.93 0.72
CA ALA A 160 10.63 -3.89 -0.10
C ALA A 160 11.44 -4.49 -1.27
N VAL A 161 12.26 -5.52 -1.03
CA VAL A 161 13.03 -6.22 -2.07
C VAL A 161 12.10 -6.88 -3.10
N VAL A 162 11.04 -7.54 -2.65
CA VAL A 162 10.05 -8.16 -3.56
C VAL A 162 9.43 -7.10 -4.47
N LEU A 163 9.03 -5.94 -3.94
CA LEU A 163 8.43 -4.87 -4.74
C LEU A 163 9.42 -4.26 -5.77
N VAL A 164 10.70 -4.13 -5.42
CA VAL A 164 11.75 -3.73 -6.37
C VAL A 164 11.85 -4.76 -7.50
N VAL A 165 11.89 -6.06 -7.16
CA VAL A 165 11.96 -7.14 -8.15
C VAL A 165 10.73 -7.11 -9.06
N VAL A 166 9.54 -6.92 -8.51
CA VAL A 166 8.29 -6.81 -9.27
C VAL A 166 8.34 -5.62 -10.23
N THR A 167 8.84 -4.47 -9.81
CA THR A 167 9.02 -3.30 -10.71
C THR A 167 9.95 -3.62 -11.87
N VAL A 168 11.08 -4.26 -11.58
CA VAL A 168 12.08 -4.62 -12.60
C VAL A 168 11.50 -5.65 -13.58
N LEU A 169 10.77 -6.65 -13.09
CA LEU A 169 10.10 -7.65 -13.92
C LEU A 169 8.98 -7.05 -14.76
N GLY A 170 8.15 -6.17 -14.18
CA GLY A 170 7.11 -5.45 -14.91
C GLY A 170 7.68 -4.62 -16.05
N HIS A 171 8.82 -3.97 -15.84
CA HIS A 171 9.52 -3.25 -16.91
C HIS A 171 10.06 -4.18 -18.00
N GLN A 172 10.67 -5.32 -17.63
CA GLN A 172 11.22 -6.28 -18.61
C GLN A 172 10.14 -6.98 -19.43
N LEU A 173 8.98 -7.25 -18.82
CA LEU A 173 7.86 -7.95 -19.45
C LEU A 173 6.86 -6.97 -20.08
N SER A 174 7.13 -5.67 -20.08
CA SER A 174 6.19 -4.63 -20.53
C SER A 174 5.64 -4.88 -21.94
N ASP A 175 6.47 -5.33 -22.88
CA ASP A 175 6.05 -5.65 -24.26
C ASP A 175 5.12 -6.88 -24.34
N ALA A 176 5.13 -7.75 -23.33
CA ALA A 176 4.36 -8.99 -23.29
C ALA A 176 3.05 -8.87 -22.50
N VAL A 177 2.86 -7.79 -21.74
CA VAL A 177 1.68 -7.61 -20.89
C VAL A 177 0.69 -6.64 -21.55
N PRO A 178 -0.52 -7.07 -21.90
CA PRO A 178 -1.56 -6.18 -22.42
C PRO A 178 -1.96 -5.12 -21.38
N GLU A 179 -2.25 -3.89 -21.82
CA GLU A 179 -2.69 -2.79 -20.95
C GLU A 179 -3.92 -3.17 -20.09
N VAL A 180 -4.88 -3.89 -20.69
CA VAL A 180 -6.06 -4.42 -20.01
C VAL A 180 -5.68 -5.36 -18.86
N GLY A 181 -4.60 -6.14 -19.00
CA GLY A 181 -4.12 -7.03 -17.94
C GLY A 181 -3.58 -6.24 -16.75
N ILE A 182 -2.82 -5.18 -17.00
CA ILE A 182 -2.26 -4.32 -15.97
C ILE A 182 -3.37 -3.62 -15.21
N SER A 183 -4.30 -2.99 -15.93
CA SER A 183 -5.41 -2.28 -15.31
C SER A 183 -6.34 -3.21 -14.53
N THR A 184 -6.54 -4.45 -14.98
CA THR A 184 -7.28 -5.47 -14.20
C THR A 184 -6.55 -5.83 -12.90
N VAL A 185 -5.23 -6.01 -12.93
CA VAL A 185 -4.42 -6.28 -11.73
C VAL A 185 -4.38 -5.07 -10.79
N GLN A 186 -4.40 -3.85 -11.32
CA GLN A 186 -4.55 -2.63 -10.53
C GLN A 186 -5.93 -2.54 -9.85
N ALA A 187 -7.02 -2.89 -10.53
CA ALA A 187 -8.34 -2.95 -9.90
C ALA A 187 -8.38 -3.96 -8.74
N PHE A 188 -7.69 -5.10 -8.89
CA PHE A 188 -7.49 -6.05 -7.80
C PHE A 188 -6.77 -5.41 -6.62
N ALA A 189 -5.65 -4.70 -6.84
CA ALA A 189 -5.00 -3.93 -5.77
C ALA A 189 -5.96 -2.93 -5.13
N GLY A 190 -6.71 -2.18 -5.94
CA GLY A 190 -7.67 -1.19 -5.44
C GLY A 190 -8.70 -1.82 -4.49
N GLY A 191 -9.15 -3.03 -4.80
CA GLY A 191 -10.00 -3.81 -3.90
C GLY A 191 -9.31 -4.23 -2.60
N ALA A 192 -8.08 -4.73 -2.67
CA ALA A 192 -7.29 -5.08 -1.49
C ALA A 192 -7.04 -3.85 -0.60
N THR A 193 -6.65 -2.73 -1.18
CA THR A 193 -6.47 -1.45 -0.48
C THR A 193 -7.76 -0.98 0.19
N LEU A 194 -8.90 -1.00 -0.49
CA LEU A 194 -10.18 -0.64 0.14
C LEU A 194 -10.49 -1.50 1.37
N ALA A 195 -10.19 -2.80 1.28
CA ALA A 195 -10.39 -3.70 2.41
C ALA A 195 -9.39 -3.43 3.56
N VAL A 196 -8.11 -3.17 3.26
CA VAL A 196 -7.10 -2.74 4.26
C VAL A 196 -7.53 -1.48 5.00
N LEU A 197 -8.03 -0.50 4.24
CA LEU A 197 -8.51 0.76 4.79
C LEU A 197 -9.66 0.55 5.76
N ALA A 198 -10.66 -0.25 5.35
CA ALA A 198 -11.86 -0.50 6.13
C ALA A 198 -11.60 -1.36 7.37
N ASP A 199 -10.81 -2.43 7.24
CA ASP A 199 -10.63 -3.43 8.30
C ASP A 199 -9.55 -3.03 9.32
N SER A 200 -8.50 -2.35 8.87
CA SER A 200 -7.30 -2.12 9.68
C SER A 200 -6.95 -0.65 9.86
N LEU A 201 -6.65 0.07 8.78
CA LEU A 201 -5.97 1.36 8.86
C LEU A 201 -6.87 2.46 9.46
N MET A 202 -8.12 2.57 8.98
CA MET A 202 -9.06 3.55 9.51
C MET A 202 -9.47 3.25 10.95
N PRO A 203 -9.92 2.03 11.31
CA PRO A 203 -10.29 1.72 12.69
C PRO A 203 -9.18 2.05 13.70
N GLU A 204 -7.92 1.73 13.39
CA GLU A 204 -6.80 2.01 14.27
C GLU A 204 -6.50 3.51 14.38
N ALA A 205 -6.59 4.26 13.28
CA ALA A 205 -6.47 5.71 13.31
C ALA A 205 -7.56 6.39 14.15
N TYR A 206 -8.82 5.95 14.03
CA TYR A 206 -9.94 6.52 14.79
C TYR A 206 -9.89 6.18 16.27
N LYS A 207 -9.34 5.01 16.63
CA LYS A 207 -9.20 4.56 18.02
C LYS A 207 -8.30 5.47 18.85
N ASP A 208 -7.16 5.89 18.29
CA ASP A 208 -6.10 6.59 19.03
C ASP A 208 -5.94 8.09 18.65
N GLY A 209 -6.54 8.55 17.54
CA GLY A 209 -6.32 9.90 17.01
C GLY A 209 -7.28 10.98 17.50
N GLY A 210 -8.56 10.67 17.74
CA GLY A 210 -9.58 11.64 18.14
C GLY A 210 -10.14 12.48 16.98
N TRP A 211 -10.65 13.68 17.28
CA TRP A 211 -11.50 14.46 16.36
C TRP A 211 -10.82 14.95 15.07
N TRP A 212 -9.51 15.12 15.05
CA TRP A 212 -8.77 15.69 13.92
C TRP A 212 -8.35 14.66 12.88
N VAL A 213 -8.57 13.36 13.14
CA VAL A 213 -8.28 12.25 12.21
C VAL A 213 -8.91 12.50 10.84
N GLY A 214 -10.17 12.95 10.80
CA GLY A 214 -10.85 13.28 9.54
C GLY A 214 -10.17 14.39 8.74
N MET A 215 -9.59 15.39 9.41
CA MET A 215 -8.82 16.45 8.73
C MET A 215 -7.50 15.91 8.17
N SER A 216 -6.86 14.98 8.88
CA SER A 216 -5.64 14.31 8.40
C SER A 216 -5.92 13.45 7.16
N THR A 217 -7.04 12.72 7.15
CA THR A 217 -7.52 11.97 5.98
C THR A 217 -7.84 12.89 4.81
N ALA A 218 -8.54 14.00 5.03
CA ALA A 218 -8.81 14.97 3.97
C ALA A 218 -7.52 15.58 3.40
N LEU A 219 -6.53 15.86 4.27
CA LEU A 219 -5.22 16.37 3.84
C LEU A 219 -4.46 15.33 3.01
N GLY A 220 -4.46 14.07 3.44
CA GLY A 220 -3.84 12.97 2.68
C GLY A 220 -4.46 12.81 1.30
N PHE A 221 -5.78 12.82 1.23
CA PHE A 221 -6.50 12.79 -0.04
C PHE A 221 -6.11 13.97 -0.94
N LEU A 222 -6.12 15.20 -0.41
CA LEU A 222 -5.76 16.40 -1.16
C LEU A 222 -4.33 16.34 -1.68
N VAL A 223 -3.37 15.91 -0.85
CA VAL A 223 -1.96 15.80 -1.24
C VAL A 223 -1.79 14.74 -2.33
N ALA A 224 -2.38 13.56 -2.17
CA ALA A 224 -2.31 12.52 -3.19
C ALA A 224 -2.94 12.97 -4.51
N PHE A 225 -4.14 13.56 -4.45
CA PHE A 225 -4.82 14.05 -5.66
C PHE A 225 -4.04 15.18 -6.35
N ALA A 226 -3.43 16.10 -5.60
CA ALA A 226 -2.61 17.17 -6.15
C ALA A 226 -1.29 16.68 -6.75
N LEU A 227 -0.77 15.54 -6.28
CA LEU A 227 0.44 14.91 -6.82
C LEU A 227 0.15 13.99 -8.01
N GLY A 228 -1.02 13.34 -8.02
CA GLY A 228 -1.48 12.40 -9.05
C GLY A 228 -2.16 13.04 -10.26
N GLY A 229 -2.58 14.30 -10.15
CA GLY A 229 -3.28 15.07 -11.20
C GLY A 229 -2.39 15.86 -12.14
#